data_AF-A0A1L6I8F8-F1
#
_entry.id   AF-A0A1L6I8F8-F1
#
_cell.length_a   1.000
_cell.length_b   1.000
_cell.length_c   1.000
_cell.angle_alpha   90.00
_cell.angle_beta   90.00
_cell.angle_gamma   90.00
#
_symmetry.space_group_name_H-M   'P 1'
#
loop_
_entity.id
_entity.type
_entity.pdbx_description
1 polymer ?
#
loop_
_entity_poly.entity_id
_entity_poly.type
_entity_poly.pdbx_seq_one_letter_code
_entity_poly.pdbx_strand_id
1 'polypeptide(L)'
;MAKTCGAKTRSGTPCKRAPMEGKRRCKLHGGASTGPKKPNTATNALKHGFYSDALLPEERKLYKRVEVGSLDDELRLARVKLHRFVKLSGSLELMDVVDGALEIVRKTGMAYNHATKDMEPYDKREIKAAAPDYADLIIRQIDLIRKLELARHDLMADEDDDAPEAIRITVRRARKQDGD
;
A
#
# COMPACT_ATOMS: atom_id res chain seq x y z
N MET A 1 30.28 -13.06 -24.75
CA MET A 1 29.54 -13.71 -23.64
C MET A 1 30.23 -13.38 -22.32
N ALA A 2 29.48 -13.08 -21.26
CA ALA A 2 30.09 -12.84 -19.94
C ALA A 2 30.76 -14.13 -19.43
N LYS A 3 32.04 -14.07 -19.05
CA LYS A 3 32.81 -15.26 -18.62
C LYS A 3 32.36 -15.77 -17.24
N THR A 4 31.69 -14.94 -16.44
CA THR A 4 31.27 -15.25 -15.08
C THR A 4 29.89 -14.65 -14.75
N CYS A 5 29.24 -15.22 -13.74
CA CYS A 5 27.88 -14.89 -13.30
C CYS A 5 27.71 -13.48 -12.71
N GLY A 6 28.78 -12.87 -12.20
CA GLY A 6 28.75 -11.51 -11.62
C GLY A 6 27.90 -11.33 -10.35
N ALA A 7 27.32 -12.40 -9.76
CA ALA A 7 26.63 -12.34 -8.47
C ALA A 7 27.63 -12.47 -7.30
N LYS A 8 27.35 -11.87 -6.13
CA LYS A 8 28.12 -12.13 -4.91
C LYS A 8 27.65 -13.44 -4.26
N THR A 9 28.58 -14.26 -3.81
CA THR A 9 28.30 -15.47 -3.02
C THR A 9 27.99 -15.10 -1.57
N ARG A 10 27.50 -16.06 -0.76
CA ARG A 10 27.25 -15.85 0.67
C ARG A 10 28.50 -15.43 1.45
N SER A 11 29.69 -15.80 0.96
CA SER A 11 30.99 -15.39 1.51
C SER A 11 31.48 -14.03 0.98
N GLY A 12 30.62 -13.26 0.31
CA GLY A 12 30.93 -11.92 -0.21
C GLY A 12 31.77 -11.88 -1.49
N THR A 13 32.33 -13.01 -1.93
CA THR A 13 33.19 -13.07 -3.12
C THR A 13 32.37 -13.20 -4.42
N PRO A 14 32.88 -12.73 -5.57
CA PRO A 14 32.20 -12.88 -6.85
C PRO A 14 32.03 -14.35 -7.27
N CYS A 15 30.87 -14.67 -7.84
CA CYS A 15 30.56 -16.00 -8.33
C CYS A 15 31.42 -16.34 -9.55
N LYS A 16 32.25 -17.38 -9.42
CA LYS A 16 33.16 -17.86 -10.45
C LYS A 16 32.50 -18.72 -11.53
N ARG A 17 31.22 -19.10 -11.38
CA ARG A 17 30.51 -19.93 -12.36
C ARG A 17 30.18 -19.14 -13.62
N ALA A 18 30.19 -19.81 -14.77
CA ALA A 18 29.71 -19.25 -16.02
C ALA A 18 28.19 -18.98 -15.95
N PRO A 19 27.70 -17.90 -16.57
CA PRO A 19 26.28 -17.67 -16.74
C PRO A 19 25.66 -18.73 -17.67
N MET A 20 24.36 -18.95 -17.57
CA MET A 20 23.67 -19.80 -18.56
C MET A 20 23.61 -19.09 -19.92
N GLU A 21 23.58 -19.87 -20.99
CA GLU A 21 23.49 -19.38 -22.36
C GLU A 21 22.30 -18.40 -22.52
N GLY A 22 22.55 -17.25 -23.15
CA GLY A 22 21.56 -16.19 -23.32
C GLY A 22 21.16 -15.42 -22.05
N LYS A 23 21.78 -15.69 -20.89
CA LYS A 23 21.43 -15.03 -19.61
C LYS A 23 22.62 -14.36 -18.94
N ARG A 24 22.32 -13.46 -17.98
CA ARG A 24 23.32 -12.70 -17.23
C ARG A 24 23.86 -13.40 -15.99
N ARG A 25 23.20 -14.48 -15.50
CA ARG A 25 23.55 -15.17 -14.25
C ARG A 25 23.59 -16.69 -14.43
N CYS A 26 24.28 -17.39 -13.53
CA CYS A 26 24.40 -18.85 -13.54
C CYS A 26 23.14 -19.53 -12.94
N LYS A 27 23.03 -20.85 -13.11
CA LYS A 27 21.91 -21.65 -12.60
C LYS A 27 21.61 -21.41 -11.11
N LEU A 28 22.64 -21.20 -10.27
CA LEU A 28 22.48 -20.97 -8.84
C LEU A 28 22.08 -19.55 -8.45
N HIS A 29 22.37 -18.55 -9.28
CA HIS A 29 22.09 -17.14 -8.97
C HIS A 29 21.00 -16.58 -9.87
N GLY A 30 19.93 -17.36 -10.09
CA GLY A 30 18.75 -16.89 -10.84
C GLY A 30 18.84 -17.03 -12.36
N GLY A 31 19.92 -17.57 -12.91
CA GLY A 31 19.99 -17.91 -14.34
C GLY A 31 18.92 -18.93 -14.75
N ALA A 32 18.52 -19.84 -13.87
CA ALA A 32 17.42 -20.77 -14.14
C ALA A 32 16.02 -20.16 -13.95
N SER A 33 15.92 -18.93 -13.44
CA SER A 33 14.63 -18.27 -13.29
C SER A 33 14.02 -18.02 -14.65
N THR A 34 12.75 -18.37 -14.81
CA THR A 34 11.93 -18.09 -16.01
C THR A 34 11.36 -16.67 -15.99
N GLY A 35 11.66 -15.89 -14.94
CA GLY A 35 10.96 -14.64 -14.68
C GLY A 35 9.48 -14.87 -14.34
N PRO A 36 8.70 -13.79 -14.18
CA PRO A 36 7.26 -13.86 -13.97
C PRO A 36 6.58 -14.56 -15.17
N LYS A 37 5.84 -15.64 -14.92
CA LYS A 37 5.12 -16.37 -15.98
C LYS A 37 4.00 -15.56 -16.63
N LYS A 38 3.57 -14.47 -15.99
CA LYS A 38 2.60 -13.51 -16.50
C LYS A 38 3.16 -12.11 -16.29
N PRO A 39 3.21 -11.24 -17.32
CA PRO A 39 3.45 -9.83 -17.10
C PRO A 39 2.25 -9.29 -16.31
N ASN A 40 2.49 -8.66 -15.16
CA ASN A 40 1.47 -7.97 -14.34
C ASN A 40 0.56 -8.79 -13.42
N THR A 41 1.00 -9.94 -12.87
CA THR A 41 0.32 -10.47 -11.68
C THR A 41 0.97 -9.95 -10.40
N ALA A 42 0.50 -8.79 -9.93
CA ALA A 42 0.81 -8.21 -8.61
C ALA A 42 0.50 -9.16 -7.43
N THR A 43 -0.17 -10.28 -7.70
CA THR A 43 -0.47 -11.32 -6.72
C THR A 43 0.77 -12.05 -6.19
N ASN A 44 1.90 -12.02 -6.91
CA ASN A 44 3.14 -12.64 -6.44
C ASN A 44 3.81 -11.86 -5.29
N ALA A 45 3.42 -10.61 -5.09
CA ALA A 45 3.86 -9.80 -3.95
C ALA A 45 3.00 -10.03 -2.69
N LEU A 46 1.82 -10.66 -2.83
CA LEU A 46 0.93 -10.93 -1.71
C LEU A 46 1.56 -12.02 -0.84
N LYS A 47 2.04 -11.64 0.35
CA LYS A 47 2.65 -12.59 1.29
C LYS A 47 1.62 -13.59 1.82
N HIS A 48 0.37 -13.17 1.97
CA HIS A 48 -0.71 -13.98 2.55
C HIS A 48 -2.02 -13.81 1.75
N GLY A 49 -2.25 -14.67 0.76
CA GLY A 49 -3.52 -14.74 0.02
C GLY A 49 -4.73 -15.23 0.84
N PHE A 50 -4.56 -15.48 2.14
CA PHE A 50 -5.57 -16.07 3.03
C PHE A 50 -6.90 -15.33 3.02
N TYR A 51 -6.86 -14.01 2.81
CA TYR A 51 -8.03 -13.17 2.91
C TYR A 51 -8.74 -12.95 1.57
N SER A 52 -8.06 -13.02 0.42
CA SER A 52 -8.67 -12.70 -0.88
C SER A 52 -9.81 -13.62 -1.30
N ASP A 53 -9.82 -14.84 -0.75
CA ASP A 53 -10.79 -15.88 -1.08
C ASP A 53 -12.05 -15.78 -0.19
N ALA A 54 -11.93 -15.20 1.00
CA ALA A 54 -13.03 -15.06 1.98
C ALA A 54 -13.74 -13.69 1.93
N LEU A 55 -13.40 -12.83 0.96
CA LEU A 55 -14.00 -11.50 0.83
C LEU A 55 -15.30 -11.49 0.02
N LEU A 56 -16.27 -10.74 0.52
CA LEU A 56 -17.46 -10.36 -0.23
C LEU A 56 -17.10 -9.44 -1.42
N PRO A 57 -17.95 -9.34 -2.46
CA PRO A 57 -17.67 -8.51 -3.64
C PRO A 57 -17.33 -7.05 -3.32
N GLU A 58 -18.05 -6.42 -2.37
CA GLU A 58 -17.78 -5.04 -1.95
C GLU A 58 -16.47 -4.91 -1.16
N GLU A 59 -16.15 -5.90 -0.34
CA GLU A 59 -14.88 -5.96 0.42
C GLU A 59 -13.67 -6.11 -0.52
N ARG A 60 -13.85 -6.80 -1.66
CA ARG A 60 -12.81 -6.95 -2.68
C ARG A 60 -12.40 -5.61 -3.30
N LYS A 61 -13.33 -4.66 -3.44
CA LYS A 61 -13.03 -3.30 -3.93
C LYS A 61 -12.18 -2.53 -2.91
N LEU A 62 -12.45 -2.68 -1.62
CA LEU A 62 -11.66 -2.09 -0.54
C LEU A 62 -10.25 -2.69 -0.48
N TYR A 63 -10.16 -4.02 -0.61
CA TYR A 63 -8.88 -4.75 -0.60
C TYR A 63 -7.97 -4.37 -1.77
N LYS A 64 -8.53 -4.17 -2.97
CA LYS A 64 -7.78 -3.81 -4.19
C LYS A 64 -7.27 -2.35 -4.22
N ARG A 65 -7.86 -1.44 -3.44
CA ARG A 65 -7.48 -0.01 -3.40
C ARG A 65 -6.13 0.25 -2.70
N VAL A 66 -5.54 -0.76 -2.08
CA VAL A 66 -4.26 -0.68 -1.35
C VAL A 66 -3.21 -1.44 -2.17
N GLU A 67 -1.99 -0.91 -2.33
CA GLU A 67 -0.85 -1.56 -3.02
C GLU A 67 -0.09 -2.49 -2.04
N VAL A 68 0.80 -3.38 -2.49
CA VAL A 68 1.21 -4.57 -1.70
C VAL A 68 2.54 -4.40 -0.95
N GLY A 69 2.49 -4.53 0.39
CA GLY A 69 3.57 -4.68 1.37
C GLY A 69 3.07 -5.38 2.65
N SER A 70 3.91 -5.60 3.67
CA SER A 70 3.44 -6.26 4.93
C SER A 70 2.48 -5.40 5.75
N LEU A 71 2.73 -4.09 5.80
CA LEU A 71 1.85 -3.12 6.48
C LEU A 71 0.53 -2.92 5.72
N ASP A 72 0.59 -2.95 4.40
CA ASP A 72 -0.58 -2.81 3.54
C ASP A 72 -1.58 -3.96 3.70
N ASP A 73 -1.10 -5.18 3.97
CA ASP A 73 -1.97 -6.32 4.27
C ASP A 73 -2.79 -6.11 5.55
N GLU A 74 -2.19 -5.51 6.57
CA GLU A 74 -2.89 -5.13 7.81
C GLU A 74 -3.89 -4.01 7.57
N LEU A 75 -3.51 -3.01 6.77
CA LEU A 75 -4.37 -1.90 6.38
C LEU A 75 -5.60 -2.37 5.59
N ARG A 76 -5.43 -3.33 4.67
CA ARG A 76 -6.53 -3.98 3.96
C ARG A 76 -7.50 -4.67 4.92
N LEU A 77 -6.97 -5.45 5.86
CA LEU A 77 -7.81 -6.17 6.83
C LEU A 77 -8.59 -5.22 7.73
N ALA A 78 -7.92 -4.15 8.19
CA ALA A 78 -8.50 -3.12 9.01
C ALA A 78 -9.68 -2.43 8.30
N ARG A 79 -9.53 -2.08 7.02
CA ARG A 79 -10.60 -1.50 6.18
C ARG A 79 -11.79 -2.45 6.00
N VAL A 80 -11.55 -3.75 5.80
CA VAL A 80 -12.64 -4.74 5.69
C VAL A 80 -13.39 -4.88 7.01
N LYS A 81 -12.69 -4.92 8.15
CA LYS A 81 -13.31 -4.97 9.47
C LYS A 81 -14.17 -3.72 9.73
N LEU A 82 -13.67 -2.54 9.37
CA LEU A 82 -14.43 -1.29 9.49
C LEU A 82 -15.74 -1.35 8.71
N HIS A 83 -15.67 -1.75 7.44
CA HIS A 83 -16.84 -1.90 6.59
C HIS A 83 -17.87 -2.87 7.19
N ARG A 84 -17.42 -3.96 7.83
CA ARG A 84 -18.32 -4.88 8.55
C ARG A 84 -18.97 -4.24 9.75
N PHE A 85 -18.24 -3.46 10.55
CA PHE A 85 -18.81 -2.77 11.71
C PHE A 85 -19.88 -1.74 11.29
N VAL A 86 -19.60 -0.96 10.24
CA VAL A 86 -20.57 0.01 9.69
C VAL A 86 -21.79 -0.71 9.11
N LYS A 87 -21.60 -1.84 8.42
CA LYS A 87 -22.72 -2.62 7.89
C LYS A 87 -23.58 -3.22 9.00
N LEU A 88 -22.96 -3.70 10.08
CA LEU A 88 -23.67 -4.27 11.23
C LEU A 88 -24.43 -3.22 12.04
N SER A 89 -23.99 -1.95 12.01
CA SER A 89 -24.72 -0.86 12.67
C SER A 89 -25.99 -0.45 11.93
N GLY A 90 -26.20 -0.91 10.69
CA GLY A 90 -27.42 -0.66 9.92
C GLY A 90 -27.56 0.75 9.34
N SER A 91 -26.54 1.62 9.51
CA SER A 91 -26.59 3.02 9.11
C SER A 91 -25.84 3.23 7.79
N LEU A 92 -26.56 3.42 6.69
CA LEU A 92 -25.95 3.68 5.37
C LEU A 92 -25.16 5.00 5.34
N GLU A 93 -25.71 6.05 5.97
CA GLU A 93 -25.09 7.40 6.05
C GLU A 93 -23.74 7.38 6.80
N LEU A 94 -23.51 6.38 7.66
CA LEU A 94 -22.27 6.27 8.40
C LEU A 94 -21.07 5.92 7.52
N MET A 95 -21.31 5.37 6.33
CA MET A 95 -20.24 5.05 5.39
C MET A 95 -19.52 6.32 4.91
N ASP A 96 -20.26 7.40 4.63
CA ASP A 96 -19.70 8.66 4.15
C ASP A 96 -18.93 9.40 5.25
N VAL A 97 -19.44 9.38 6.49
CA VAL A 97 -18.76 9.93 7.67
C VAL A 97 -17.42 9.21 7.91
N VAL A 98 -17.45 7.88 7.79
CA VAL A 98 -16.25 7.04 7.95
C VAL A 98 -15.24 7.28 6.84
N ASP A 99 -15.68 7.38 5.58
CA ASP A 99 -14.80 7.69 4.45
C ASP A 99 -14.18 9.07 4.60
N GLY A 100 -14.93 10.08 5.06
CA GLY A 100 -14.40 11.41 5.39
C GLY A 100 -13.33 11.38 6.50
N ALA A 101 -13.55 10.59 7.55
CA ALA A 101 -12.57 10.42 8.64
C ALA A 101 -11.26 9.75 8.19
N LEU A 102 -11.29 8.98 7.10
CA LEU A 102 -10.11 8.34 6.50
C LEU A 102 -9.47 9.17 5.37
N GLU A 103 -10.22 10.04 4.71
CA GLU A 103 -9.76 10.75 3.51
C GLU A 103 -8.62 11.74 3.78
N ILE A 104 -8.63 12.36 4.97
CA ILE A 104 -7.58 13.29 5.41
C ILE A 104 -6.21 12.61 5.41
N VAL A 105 -6.11 11.43 6.05
CA VAL A 105 -4.85 10.69 6.13
C VAL A 105 -4.36 10.27 4.75
N ARG A 106 -5.28 9.93 3.87
CA ARG A 106 -4.98 9.43 2.52
C ARG A 106 -4.49 10.51 1.55
N LYS A 107 -4.94 11.77 1.69
CA LYS A 107 -4.66 12.86 0.72
C LYS A 107 -3.45 13.71 1.08
N THR A 108 -3.22 13.99 2.36
CA THR A 108 -2.23 14.98 2.74
C THR A 108 -0.96 14.37 3.34
N GLY A 109 -1.00 13.13 3.85
CA GLY A 109 0.07 12.60 4.71
C GLY A 109 0.25 13.40 6.03
N MET A 110 -0.47 14.51 6.18
CA MET A 110 -0.38 15.49 7.26
C MET A 110 -1.54 15.34 8.25
N ALA A 111 -2.01 14.12 8.45
CA ALA A 111 -2.96 13.87 9.52
C ALA A 111 -2.27 13.81 10.88
N TYR A 112 -0.94 13.77 10.92
CA TYR A 112 -0.15 13.78 12.15
C TYR A 112 0.45 15.15 12.37
N ASN A 113 0.01 15.84 13.41
CA ASN A 113 0.61 17.10 13.81
C ASN A 113 1.92 16.80 14.54
N HIS A 114 3.06 17.01 13.87
CA HIS A 114 4.39 16.80 14.46
C HIS A 114 4.66 17.69 15.69
N ALA A 115 3.97 18.83 15.84
CA ALA A 115 4.12 19.73 16.98
C ALA A 115 3.36 19.24 18.22
N THR A 116 2.15 18.69 18.05
CA THR A 116 1.34 18.17 19.17
C THR A 116 1.43 16.65 19.35
N LYS A 117 2.06 15.95 18.40
CA LYS A 117 2.15 14.48 18.32
C LYS A 117 0.79 13.78 18.24
N ASP A 118 -0.22 14.50 17.76
CA ASP A 118 -1.60 14.02 17.70
C ASP A 118 -2.11 13.91 16.26
N MET A 119 -3.01 12.95 16.05
CA MET A 119 -3.74 12.87 14.79
C MET A 119 -4.81 13.96 14.73
N GLU A 120 -5.06 14.54 13.55
CA GLU A 120 -6.11 15.53 13.35
C GLU A 120 -7.45 14.97 13.86
N PRO A 121 -8.17 15.67 14.73
CA PRO A 121 -9.42 15.16 15.28
C PRO A 121 -10.48 14.98 14.17
N TYR A 122 -11.34 13.99 14.33
CA TYR A 122 -12.53 13.77 13.51
C TYR A 122 -13.76 13.72 14.42
N ASP A 123 -14.94 13.97 13.86
CA ASP A 123 -16.16 14.06 14.67
C ASP A 123 -16.64 12.67 15.14
N LYS A 124 -16.20 12.30 16.34
CA LYS A 124 -16.62 11.07 17.02
C LYS A 124 -18.09 11.13 17.48
N ARG A 125 -18.68 12.32 17.61
CA ARG A 125 -20.06 12.49 18.11
C ARG A 125 -21.06 12.01 17.07
N GLU A 126 -20.80 12.34 15.81
CA GLU A 126 -21.60 11.90 14.67
C GLU A 126 -21.62 10.36 14.56
N ILE A 127 -20.46 9.72 14.69
CA ILE A 127 -20.35 8.24 14.70
C ILE A 127 -21.12 7.63 15.87
N LYS A 128 -21.02 8.24 17.07
CA LYS A 128 -21.76 7.80 18.26
C LYS A 128 -23.27 7.94 18.11
N ALA A 129 -23.73 8.99 17.44
CA ALA A 129 -25.15 9.19 17.16
C ALA A 129 -25.66 8.20 16.11
N ALA A 130 -24.87 7.94 15.06
CA ALA A 130 -25.26 7.10 13.94
C ALA A 130 -25.15 5.60 14.21
N ALA A 131 -24.29 5.16 15.14
CA ALA A 131 -24.09 3.74 15.45
C ALA A 131 -23.79 3.50 16.94
N PRO A 132 -24.72 3.77 17.87
CA PRO A 132 -24.45 3.71 19.31
C PRO A 132 -23.87 2.35 19.76
N ASP A 133 -24.38 1.23 19.22
CA ASP A 133 -23.95 -0.11 19.61
C ASP A 133 -22.56 -0.51 19.06
N TYR A 134 -22.13 0.12 17.97
CA TYR A 134 -20.86 -0.19 17.28
C TYR A 134 -19.87 0.96 17.27
N ALA A 135 -20.22 2.12 17.82
CA ALA A 135 -19.46 3.36 17.69
C ALA A 135 -18.04 3.21 18.21
N ASP A 136 -17.85 2.59 19.37
CA ASP A 136 -16.52 2.40 19.95
C ASP A 136 -15.66 1.46 19.11
N LEU A 137 -16.25 0.42 18.50
CA LEU A 137 -15.54 -0.49 17.59
C LEU A 137 -15.14 0.24 16.30
N ILE A 138 -16.04 1.05 15.76
CA ILE A 138 -15.82 1.86 14.56
C ILE A 138 -14.71 2.89 14.82
N ILE A 139 -14.79 3.65 15.91
CA ILE A 139 -13.79 4.66 16.31
C ILE A 139 -12.41 4.02 16.48
N ARG A 140 -12.32 2.89 17.21
CA ARG A 140 -11.04 2.18 17.38
C ARG A 140 -10.47 1.69 16.05
N GLN A 141 -11.34 1.20 15.17
CA GLN A 141 -10.92 0.68 13.88
C GLN A 141 -10.48 1.79 12.93
N ILE A 142 -11.12 2.97 12.97
CA ILE A 142 -10.67 4.19 12.30
C ILE A 142 -9.30 4.58 12.83
N ASP A 143 -9.14 4.72 14.15
CA ASP A 143 -7.86 5.14 14.76
C ASP A 143 -6.71 4.18 14.38
N LEU A 144 -6.97 2.88 14.29
CA LEU A 144 -6.00 1.89 13.80
C LEU A 144 -5.63 2.13 12.33
N ILE A 145 -6.62 2.31 11.45
CA ILE A 145 -6.37 2.56 10.02
C ILE A 145 -5.55 3.84 9.85
N ARG A 146 -5.92 4.92 10.54
CA ARG A 146 -5.20 6.20 10.47
C ARG A 146 -3.73 6.06 10.90
N LYS A 147 -3.42 5.25 11.92
CA LYS A 147 -2.04 4.95 12.34
C LYS A 147 -1.28 4.13 11.30
N LEU A 148 -1.91 3.11 10.72
CA LEU A 148 -1.29 2.27 9.69
C LEU A 148 -0.99 3.08 8.41
N GLU A 149 -1.86 4.01 8.04
CA GLU A 149 -1.65 4.88 6.89
C GLU A 149 -0.53 5.89 7.09
N LEU A 150 -0.39 6.45 8.30
CA LEU A 150 0.76 7.28 8.65
C LEU A 150 2.06 6.49 8.53
N ALA A 151 2.12 5.30 9.15
CA ALA A 151 3.30 4.44 9.07
C ALA A 151 3.63 4.04 7.62
N ARG A 152 2.61 3.88 6.76
CA ARG A 152 2.81 3.61 5.33
C ARG A 152 3.40 4.84 4.63
N HIS A 153 2.90 6.03 4.92
CA HIS A 153 3.42 7.27 4.35
C HIS A 153 4.88 7.49 4.76
N ASP A 154 5.23 7.28 6.03
CA ASP A 154 6.60 7.41 6.52
C ASP A 154 7.54 6.44 5.78
N LEU A 155 7.15 5.18 5.65
CA LEU A 155 7.93 4.18 4.89
C LEU A 155 8.07 4.52 3.40
N MET A 156 7.05 5.14 2.79
CA MET A 156 7.12 5.56 1.39
C MET A 156 7.96 6.83 1.21
N ALA A 157 7.96 7.75 2.18
CA ALA A 157 8.80 8.95 2.17
C ALA A 157 10.29 8.58 2.24
N ASP A 158 10.65 7.56 3.04
CA ASP A 158 12.02 7.03 3.12
C ASP A 158 12.48 6.39 1.79
N GLU A 159 11.57 5.83 0.99
CA GLU A 159 11.89 5.28 -0.34
C GLU A 159 12.15 6.37 -1.41
N ASP A 160 11.51 7.54 -1.28
CA ASP A 160 11.66 8.68 -2.21
C ASP A 160 12.93 9.51 -1.93
N ASP A 161 13.41 9.59 -0.68
CA ASP A 161 14.67 10.27 -0.33
C ASP A 161 15.93 9.46 -0.75
N ASP A 162 15.81 8.14 -0.86
CA ASP A 162 16.86 7.26 -1.41
C ASP A 162 16.81 7.14 -2.96
N ALA A 163 15.85 7.78 -3.62
CA ALA A 163 15.74 7.76 -5.08
C ALA A 163 16.82 8.66 -5.72
N PRO A 164 17.71 8.14 -6.58
CA PRO A 164 18.73 8.97 -7.22
C PRO A 164 18.06 10.07 -8.05
N GLU A 165 18.60 11.29 -7.94
CA GLU A 165 18.08 12.59 -8.44
C GLU A 165 17.69 12.64 -9.93
N ALA A 166 17.97 11.58 -10.69
CA ALA A 166 17.67 11.42 -12.11
C ALA A 166 16.19 11.13 -12.46
N ILE A 167 15.30 10.86 -11.49
CA ILE A 167 13.87 10.55 -11.75
C ILE A 167 12.96 11.71 -11.31
N ARG A 168 13.38 12.97 -11.48
CA ARG A 168 12.45 14.12 -11.40
C ARG A 168 11.83 14.38 -12.76
N ILE A 169 10.67 13.79 -13.04
CA ILE A 169 9.89 14.13 -14.25
C ILE A 169 9.28 15.51 -14.05
N THR A 170 9.89 16.54 -14.64
CA THR A 170 9.29 17.87 -14.73
C THR A 170 8.18 17.86 -15.77
N VAL A 171 6.92 17.82 -15.30
CA VAL A 171 5.76 17.94 -16.19
C VAL A 171 5.65 19.40 -16.66
N ARG A 172 6.24 19.72 -17.81
CA ARG A 172 5.96 20.99 -18.52
C ARG A 172 4.55 20.90 -19.12
N ARG A 173 3.59 21.64 -18.55
CA ARG A 173 2.26 21.82 -19.16
C ARG A 173 2.42 22.56 -20.50
N ALA A 174 2.07 21.89 -21.60
CA ALA A 174 1.96 22.51 -22.91
C ALA A 174 0.78 23.50 -22.92
N ARG A 175 1.06 24.76 -23.29
CA ARG A 175 0.05 25.81 -23.43
C ARG A 175 -0.67 25.58 -24.76
N LYS A 176 -1.98 25.37 -24.70
CA LYS A 176 -2.89 25.20 -25.85
C LYS A 176 -2.84 26.47 -26.71
N GLN A 177 -2.56 26.33 -28.01
CA GLN A 177 -2.72 27.41 -28.98
C GLN A 177 -4.19 27.41 -29.40
N ASP A 178 -4.92 28.45 -29.00
CA ASP A 178 -6.22 28.78 -29.59
C ASP A 178 -5.93 29.82 -30.69
N GLY A 179 -6.41 29.53 -31.90
CA GLY A 179 -6.18 30.35 -33.09
C GLY A 179 -7.11 31.56 -33.18
N ASP A 180 -6.68 32.50 -34.00
CA ASP A 180 -7.48 33.40 -34.83
C ASP A 180 -6.69 33.68 -36.11
#